data_AF-A0A1I5APQ4-F1
#
_entry.id   AF-A0A1I5APQ4-F1
#
_cell.length_a   1.000
_cell.length_b   1.000
_cell.length_c   1.000
_cell.angle_alpha   90.00
_cell.angle_beta   90.00
_cell.angle_gamma   90.00
#
_symmetry.space_group_name_H-M   'P 1'
#
loop_
_entity.id
_entity.type
_entity.pdbx_description
1 polymer ?
#
loop_
_entity_poly.entity_id
_entity_poly.type
_entity_poly.pdbx_seq_one_letter_code
_entity_poly.pdbx_strand_id
1 'polypeptide(L)'
;MQDFSFRKHINVKFLTFLYKKCKWFSFCYKKILSPKFNKTMTEYKDLEPSKNSKHNKDFVKNITIAALAILLLFAVGYIVYQKETNNKNSSQMQGNINDLERSREILKQELRIVRADFEDAKTRVVKKDSSLSYQDRLILDKQKEIQSILNKEGITSDELQRAKRLIVSLQTDIKQYKKEIDRLKEENVKLTNKNTVLTSENSNLSEQKKNVESNLSEEKENRQNLIKETNSTLSISNYKITGLRVKSSGKEVETTRARRIDKVRVSFDLDKNLNAESENKELFVTIFKPNGEIGKFKGANSGQTNLRSGATIEYSDRVNVNYNNMSGSRVSFDWVDYDFPKGEYRIDIYQNGYKVGQNVITLK
;
A
#
# COMPACT_ATOMS: atom_id res chain seq x y z
N MET A 1 24.64 -16.52 51.77
CA MET A 1 23.93 -17.79 51.50
C MET A 1 24.39 -18.25 50.13
N GLN A 2 25.31 -19.21 50.08
CA GLN A 2 25.07 -20.66 50.15
C GLN A 2 24.79 -21.22 48.74
N ASP A 3 25.47 -22.23 48.18
CA ASP A 3 26.81 -22.86 48.28
C ASP A 3 26.67 -24.25 47.59
N PHE A 4 27.78 -24.94 47.35
CA PHE A 4 27.97 -26.24 46.69
C PHE A 4 27.73 -26.29 45.16
N SER A 5 28.72 -26.60 44.29
CA SER A 5 29.83 -27.59 44.30
C SER A 5 29.43 -28.95 43.72
N PHE A 6 30.44 -29.73 43.31
CA PHE A 6 30.45 -30.91 42.42
C PHE A 6 30.35 -30.54 40.92
N ARG A 7 31.23 -31.02 40.02
CA ARG A 7 32.28 -32.05 40.16
C ARG A 7 33.48 -31.78 39.22
N LYS A 8 34.65 -31.45 39.79
CA LYS A 8 35.94 -31.85 39.19
C LYS A 8 36.16 -33.33 39.52
N HIS A 9 36.55 -34.15 38.54
CA HIS A 9 37.63 -35.16 38.61
C HIS A 9 37.49 -36.22 37.50
N ILE A 10 38.65 -36.78 37.10
CA ILE A 10 38.82 -37.92 36.18
C ILE A 10 38.56 -37.50 34.71
N ASN A 11 39.53 -37.54 33.79
CA ASN A 11 40.47 -38.65 33.62
C ASN A 11 41.92 -38.26 33.23
N VAL A 12 42.76 -37.98 34.23
CA VAL A 12 44.22 -37.78 34.09
C VAL A 12 44.96 -39.08 33.64
N LYS A 13 44.26 -40.22 33.53
CA LYS A 13 44.83 -41.51 33.09
C LYS A 13 45.08 -41.62 31.57
N PHE A 14 44.52 -40.75 30.73
CA PHE A 14 44.74 -40.85 29.27
C PHE A 14 46.09 -40.24 28.82
N LEU A 15 46.45 -39.08 29.37
CA LEU A 15 47.74 -38.41 29.10
C LEU A 15 48.96 -39.17 29.66
N THR A 16 48.78 -39.94 30.75
CA THR A 16 49.85 -40.79 31.30
C THR A 16 50.06 -42.09 30.51
N PHE A 17 49.11 -42.50 29.66
CA PHE A 17 49.25 -43.69 28.80
C PHE A 17 50.11 -43.40 27.55
N LEU A 18 49.93 -42.24 26.93
CA LEU A 18 50.69 -41.82 25.73
C LEU A 18 52.19 -41.60 26.04
N TYR A 19 52.53 -41.08 27.22
CA TYR A 19 53.93 -40.81 27.57
C TYR A 19 54.75 -42.08 27.90
N LYS A 20 54.10 -43.20 28.24
CA LYS A 20 54.78 -44.48 28.56
C LYS A 20 55.07 -45.36 27.34
N LYS A 21 54.31 -45.27 26.25
CA LYS A 21 54.58 -46.08 25.03
C LYS A 21 55.75 -45.57 24.19
N CYS A 22 56.04 -44.27 24.17
CA CYS A 22 57.19 -43.72 23.44
C CYS A 22 58.57 -44.06 24.05
N LYS A 23 58.65 -44.50 25.32
CA LYS A 23 59.94 -44.87 25.95
C LYS A 23 60.32 -46.35 25.82
N TRP A 24 59.45 -47.22 25.30
CA TRP A 24 59.76 -48.65 25.18
C TRP A 24 60.37 -49.02 23.82
N PHE A 25 59.97 -48.34 22.73
CA PHE A 25 60.54 -48.59 21.40
C PHE A 25 61.94 -47.99 21.17
N SER A 26 62.34 -47.01 21.99
CA SER A 26 63.68 -46.39 21.89
C SER A 26 64.80 -47.22 22.53
N PHE A 27 64.47 -48.27 23.31
CA PHE A 27 65.46 -49.05 24.06
C PHE A 27 65.96 -50.32 23.34
N CYS A 28 65.29 -50.77 22.27
CA CYS A 28 65.63 -52.01 21.55
C CYS A 28 66.50 -51.82 20.29
N TYR A 29 67.02 -50.61 20.03
CA TYR A 29 67.84 -50.33 18.84
C TYR A 29 69.27 -49.80 19.16
N LYS A 30 69.73 -49.93 20.41
CA LYS A 30 71.04 -49.41 20.85
C LYS A 30 71.85 -50.37 21.74
N LYS A 31 71.79 -51.66 21.38
CA LYS A 31 72.63 -52.80 21.79
C LYS A 31 72.24 -53.91 20.79
N ILE A 32 73.08 -54.49 19.94
CA ILE A 32 74.52 -54.77 20.00
C ILE A 32 75.09 -54.68 18.57
N LEU A 33 76.28 -54.09 18.40
CA LEU A 33 77.00 -54.10 17.14
C LEU A 33 78.50 -54.38 17.38
N SER A 34 78.89 -55.65 17.23
CA SER A 34 80.29 -56.14 17.15
C SER A 34 81.18 -55.98 18.42
N PRO A 35 82.42 -56.51 18.45
CA PRO A 35 82.89 -57.85 18.00
C PRO A 35 83.84 -58.55 19.03
N LYS A 36 84.37 -59.72 18.62
CA LYS A 36 85.69 -60.36 18.97
C LYS A 36 85.75 -61.56 19.94
N PHE A 37 86.45 -62.61 19.43
CA PHE A 37 87.47 -63.46 20.10
C PHE A 37 86.97 -64.52 21.13
N ASN A 38 87.52 -65.75 21.22
CA ASN A 38 88.61 -66.40 20.46
C ASN A 38 88.63 -67.95 20.65
N LYS A 39 89.35 -68.67 19.76
CA LYS A 39 89.91 -70.05 19.90
C LYS A 39 88.92 -71.23 20.05
N THR A 40 89.26 -72.46 19.66
CA THR A 40 90.44 -73.06 18.96
C THR A 40 90.01 -73.55 17.54
N MET A 41 90.73 -74.34 16.72
CA MET A 41 92.06 -74.98 16.72
C MET A 41 92.54 -75.13 15.25
N THR A 42 93.85 -75.23 14.98
CA THR A 42 94.40 -75.65 13.67
C THR A 42 95.73 -76.36 13.84
N GLU A 43 95.82 -77.63 13.41
CA GLU A 43 97.04 -78.43 13.07
C GLU A 43 96.56 -79.88 12.83
N TYR A 44 97.09 -80.70 11.90
CA TYR A 44 98.15 -80.54 10.90
C TYR A 44 97.66 -80.99 9.50
N LYS A 45 98.30 -80.50 8.44
CA LYS A 45 98.34 -81.19 7.13
C LYS A 45 99.46 -82.23 7.14
N ASP A 46 99.31 -83.30 6.35
CA ASP A 46 100.33 -83.69 5.37
C ASP A 46 99.79 -84.74 4.38
N LEU A 47 100.56 -84.98 3.30
CA LEU A 47 100.34 -85.95 2.20
C LEU A 47 99.39 -85.54 1.06
N GLU A 48 99.97 -84.79 0.11
CA GLU A 48 99.72 -84.92 -1.34
C GLU A 48 100.31 -86.25 -1.90
N PRO A 49 100.12 -86.62 -3.19
CA PRO A 49 99.22 -86.08 -4.23
C PRO A 49 98.40 -87.17 -4.98
N SER A 50 97.47 -86.77 -5.86
CA SER A 50 97.51 -87.12 -7.31
C SER A 50 96.21 -86.77 -8.05
N LYS A 51 96.37 -86.42 -9.33
CA LYS A 51 95.33 -85.99 -10.27
C LYS A 51 94.41 -87.15 -10.69
N ASN A 52 93.10 -86.88 -10.83
CA ASN A 52 92.44 -87.20 -12.11
C ASN A 52 91.18 -86.35 -12.40
N SER A 53 90.98 -86.01 -13.66
CA SER A 53 89.95 -85.10 -14.14
C SER A 53 88.70 -85.85 -14.65
N LYS A 54 87.62 -85.89 -13.87
CA LYS A 54 86.26 -86.15 -14.41
C LYS A 54 85.06 -85.73 -13.53
N HIS A 55 85.24 -85.02 -12.41
CA HIS A 55 84.15 -84.68 -11.47
C HIS A 55 83.81 -83.16 -11.35
N ASN A 56 84.19 -82.33 -12.33
CA ASN A 56 83.86 -80.89 -12.32
C ASN A 56 82.61 -80.50 -13.13
N LYS A 57 82.07 -81.37 -13.99
CA LYS A 57 80.88 -81.03 -14.79
C LYS A 57 79.58 -81.15 -13.99
N ASP A 58 79.46 -82.16 -13.14
CA ASP A 58 78.22 -82.46 -12.42
C ASP A 58 78.07 -81.61 -11.14
N PHE A 59 79.17 -81.28 -10.47
CA PHE A 59 79.17 -80.31 -9.37
C PHE A 59 78.77 -78.90 -9.85
N VAL A 60 79.32 -78.45 -10.99
CA VAL A 60 78.95 -77.14 -11.58
C VAL A 60 77.51 -77.16 -12.10
N LYS A 61 77.03 -78.26 -12.71
CA LYS A 61 75.61 -78.42 -13.06
C LYS A 61 74.68 -78.32 -11.84
N ASN A 62 75.01 -79.00 -10.75
CA ASN A 62 74.16 -78.98 -9.55
C ASN A 62 74.15 -77.58 -8.91
N ILE A 63 75.27 -76.85 -8.92
CA ILE A 63 75.34 -75.46 -8.46
C ILE A 63 74.55 -74.52 -9.37
N THR A 64 74.62 -74.66 -10.69
CA THR A 64 73.82 -73.79 -11.60
C THR A 64 72.33 -74.09 -11.51
N ILE A 65 71.93 -75.35 -11.34
CA ILE A 65 70.52 -75.72 -11.08
C ILE A 65 70.03 -75.15 -9.74
N ALA A 66 70.83 -75.23 -8.68
CA ALA A 66 70.49 -74.65 -7.38
C ALA A 66 70.39 -73.11 -7.43
N ALA A 67 71.33 -72.44 -8.11
CA ALA A 67 71.30 -70.99 -8.32
C ALA A 67 70.09 -70.54 -9.14
N LEU A 68 69.73 -71.28 -10.20
CA LEU A 68 68.52 -71.03 -10.98
C LEU A 68 67.24 -71.23 -10.15
N ALA A 69 67.17 -72.29 -9.34
CA ALA A 69 66.03 -72.53 -8.45
C ALA A 69 65.85 -71.42 -7.42
N ILE A 70 66.94 -70.94 -6.81
CA ILE A 70 66.93 -69.80 -5.87
C ILE A 70 66.47 -68.51 -6.57
N LEU A 71 66.99 -68.23 -7.78
CA LEU A 71 66.60 -67.07 -8.56
C LEU A 71 65.11 -67.12 -8.96
N LEU A 72 64.59 -68.31 -9.30
CA LEU A 72 63.19 -68.53 -9.62
C LEU A 72 62.28 -68.34 -8.39
N LEU A 73 62.71 -68.80 -7.21
CA LEU A 73 62.03 -68.53 -5.93
C LEU A 73 62.01 -67.03 -5.59
N PHE A 74 63.11 -66.30 -5.82
CA PHE A 74 63.11 -64.84 -5.68
C PHE A 74 62.19 -64.14 -6.68
N ALA A 75 62.12 -64.62 -7.94
CA ALA A 75 61.21 -64.07 -8.94
C ALA A 75 59.73 -64.30 -8.58
N VAL A 76 59.38 -65.51 -8.12
CA VAL A 76 58.02 -65.82 -7.65
C VAL A 76 57.68 -65.02 -6.38
N GLY A 77 58.61 -64.91 -5.43
CA GLY A 77 58.45 -64.09 -4.24
C GLY A 77 58.24 -62.60 -4.57
N TYR A 78 58.98 -62.07 -5.55
CA TYR A 78 58.80 -60.71 -6.05
C TYR A 78 57.45 -60.50 -6.74
N ILE A 79 57.00 -61.43 -7.58
CA ILE A 79 55.69 -61.37 -8.24
C ILE A 79 54.55 -61.42 -7.20
N VAL A 80 54.65 -62.29 -6.19
CA VAL A 80 53.66 -62.36 -5.10
C VAL A 80 53.68 -61.10 -4.25
N TYR A 81 54.85 -60.58 -3.87
CA TYR A 81 54.98 -59.32 -3.13
C TYR A 81 54.44 -58.11 -3.91
N GLN A 82 54.71 -58.04 -5.22
CA GLN A 82 54.18 -57.01 -6.10
C GLN A 82 52.65 -57.13 -6.20
N LYS A 83 52.10 -58.34 -6.33
CA LYS A 83 50.65 -58.59 -6.35
C LYS A 83 49.97 -58.24 -5.02
N GLU A 84 50.58 -58.57 -3.90
CA GLU A 84 50.13 -58.22 -2.54
C GLU A 84 50.10 -56.70 -2.32
N THR A 85 51.13 -55.99 -2.78
CA THR A 85 51.25 -54.53 -2.67
C THR A 85 50.29 -53.82 -3.62
N ASN A 86 50.18 -54.30 -4.87
CA ASN A 86 49.24 -53.78 -5.86
C ASN A 86 47.79 -54.02 -5.45
N ASN A 87 47.46 -55.18 -4.84
CA ASN A 87 46.11 -55.46 -4.33
C ASN A 87 45.73 -54.53 -3.16
N LYS A 88 46.66 -54.16 -2.28
CA LYS A 88 46.39 -53.20 -1.20
C LYS A 88 46.14 -51.79 -1.77
N ASN A 89 46.97 -51.37 -2.73
CA ASN A 89 46.79 -50.10 -3.42
C ASN A 89 45.49 -50.05 -4.24
N SER A 90 45.12 -51.12 -4.96
CA SER A 90 43.87 -51.18 -5.73
C SER A 90 42.63 -51.23 -4.83
N SER A 91 42.66 -51.99 -3.73
CA SER A 91 41.57 -52.03 -2.74
C SER A 91 41.33 -50.65 -2.11
N GLN A 92 42.40 -49.94 -1.77
CA GLN A 92 42.32 -48.61 -1.16
C GLN A 92 41.90 -47.53 -2.17
N MET A 93 42.35 -47.64 -3.43
CA MET A 93 41.85 -46.83 -4.55
C MET A 93 40.36 -47.06 -4.81
N GLN A 94 39.90 -48.32 -4.82
CA GLN A 94 38.48 -48.66 -5.03
C GLN A 94 37.60 -48.22 -3.85
N GLY A 95 38.10 -48.27 -2.61
CA GLY A 95 37.43 -47.65 -1.46
C GLY A 95 37.22 -46.14 -1.66
N ASN A 96 38.29 -45.41 -1.98
CA ASN A 96 38.24 -43.97 -2.22
C ASN A 96 37.32 -43.60 -3.41
N ILE A 97 37.35 -44.36 -4.51
CA ILE A 97 36.47 -44.15 -5.67
C ILE A 97 35.00 -44.36 -5.29
N ASN A 98 34.68 -45.41 -4.53
CA ASN A 98 33.32 -45.69 -4.09
C ASN A 98 32.78 -44.59 -3.15
N ASP A 99 33.62 -44.03 -2.27
CA ASP A 99 33.20 -42.95 -1.35
C ASP A 99 33.10 -41.58 -2.03
N LEU A 100 33.91 -41.31 -3.06
CA LEU A 100 33.74 -40.16 -3.94
C LEU A 100 32.43 -40.25 -4.73
N GLU A 101 32.09 -41.41 -5.29
CA GLU A 101 30.86 -41.59 -6.07
C GLU A 101 29.60 -41.52 -5.18
N ARG A 102 29.63 -42.09 -3.97
CA ARG A 102 28.57 -41.89 -2.96
C ARG A 102 28.37 -40.41 -2.64
N SER A 103 29.47 -39.69 -2.41
CA SER A 103 29.42 -38.26 -2.09
C SER A 103 28.89 -37.43 -3.27
N ARG A 104 29.25 -37.80 -4.51
CA ARG A 104 28.73 -37.22 -5.74
C ARG A 104 27.22 -37.39 -5.87
N GLU A 105 26.68 -38.58 -5.60
CA GLU A 105 25.22 -38.81 -5.62
C GLU A 105 24.48 -38.02 -4.53
N ILE A 106 25.06 -37.89 -3.34
CA ILE A 106 24.50 -37.02 -2.27
C ILE A 106 24.43 -35.57 -2.76
N LEU A 107 25.50 -35.03 -3.36
CA LEU A 107 25.50 -33.65 -3.89
C LEU A 107 24.56 -33.48 -5.09
N LYS A 108 24.37 -34.50 -5.94
CA LYS A 108 23.35 -34.49 -7.00
C LYS A 108 21.93 -34.42 -6.41
N GLN A 109 21.65 -35.15 -5.33
CA GLN A 109 20.36 -35.10 -4.66
C GLN A 109 20.14 -33.77 -3.93
N GLU A 110 21.16 -33.22 -3.27
CA GLU A 110 21.11 -31.89 -2.66
C GLU A 110 20.84 -30.81 -3.72
N LEU A 111 21.52 -30.85 -4.87
CA LEU A 111 21.27 -29.95 -6.00
C LEU A 111 19.83 -30.07 -6.54
N ARG A 112 19.26 -31.28 -6.60
CA ARG A 112 17.85 -31.48 -7.02
C ARG A 112 16.88 -30.81 -6.05
N ILE A 113 17.09 -30.97 -4.73
CA ILE A 113 16.28 -30.34 -3.69
C ILE A 113 16.38 -28.81 -3.79
N VAL A 114 17.60 -28.28 -3.87
CA VAL A 114 17.87 -26.83 -3.95
C VAL A 114 17.32 -26.22 -5.24
N ARG A 115 17.31 -26.95 -6.36
CA ARG A 115 16.63 -26.53 -7.60
C ARG A 115 15.11 -26.48 -7.46
N ALA A 116 14.49 -27.52 -6.89
CA ALA A 116 13.06 -27.53 -6.65
C ALA A 116 12.63 -26.36 -5.75
N ASP A 117 13.43 -26.07 -4.72
CA ASP A 117 13.22 -24.95 -3.79
C ASP A 117 13.33 -23.57 -4.46
N PHE A 118 14.18 -23.44 -5.48
CA PHE A 118 14.28 -22.23 -6.31
C PHE A 118 13.09 -22.08 -7.26
N GLU A 119 12.71 -23.12 -7.99
CA GLU A 119 11.57 -23.05 -8.92
C GLU A 119 10.25 -22.82 -8.17
N ASP A 120 10.08 -23.43 -6.99
CA ASP A 120 9.00 -23.12 -6.05
C ASP A 120 9.01 -21.63 -5.64
N ALA A 121 10.15 -21.07 -5.22
CA ALA A 121 10.27 -19.64 -4.92
C ALA A 121 9.91 -18.75 -6.12
N LYS A 122 10.38 -19.12 -7.31
CA LYS A 122 10.16 -18.40 -8.57
C LYS A 122 8.68 -18.39 -8.99
N THR A 123 7.92 -19.45 -8.72
CA THR A 123 6.46 -19.45 -8.97
C THR A 123 5.68 -18.46 -8.08
N ARG A 124 6.24 -18.04 -6.93
CA ARG A 124 5.65 -17.01 -6.07
C ARG A 124 5.89 -15.57 -6.56
N VAL A 125 6.68 -15.35 -7.62
CA VAL A 125 7.00 -14.03 -8.16
C VAL A 125 5.81 -13.49 -8.98
N VAL A 126 5.04 -12.58 -8.39
CA VAL A 126 3.87 -11.94 -9.05
C VAL A 126 4.28 -10.90 -10.10
N LYS A 127 5.38 -10.18 -9.87
CA LYS A 127 6.01 -9.25 -10.83
C LYS A 127 7.52 -9.33 -10.69
N LYS A 128 8.22 -9.31 -11.82
CA LYS A 128 9.67 -9.46 -11.86
C LYS A 128 10.37 -8.10 -11.78
N ASP A 129 11.02 -7.83 -10.65
CA ASP A 129 11.91 -6.67 -10.51
C ASP A 129 13.31 -6.97 -11.09
N SER A 130 14.03 -5.89 -11.39
CA SER A 130 15.45 -5.85 -11.76
C SER A 130 16.35 -6.63 -10.80
N SER A 131 16.13 -6.53 -9.48
CA SER A 131 16.89 -7.25 -8.45
C SER A 131 16.70 -8.78 -8.55
N LEU A 132 15.44 -9.24 -8.60
CA LEU A 132 15.08 -10.65 -8.78
C LEU A 132 15.62 -11.18 -10.13
N SER A 133 15.57 -10.38 -11.20
CA SER A 133 16.11 -10.75 -12.52
C SER A 133 17.64 -10.88 -12.55
N TYR A 134 18.35 -10.19 -11.65
CA TYR A 134 19.78 -10.40 -11.45
C TYR A 134 20.05 -11.68 -10.66
N GLN A 135 19.35 -11.88 -9.53
CA GLN A 135 19.52 -13.08 -8.69
C GLN A 135 19.13 -14.38 -9.42
N ASP A 136 18.06 -14.36 -10.23
CA ASP A 136 17.68 -15.46 -11.13
C ASP A 136 18.86 -15.96 -11.97
N ARG A 137 19.59 -15.03 -12.60
CA ARG A 137 20.72 -15.36 -13.49
C ARG A 137 21.87 -15.96 -12.69
N LEU A 138 22.23 -15.35 -11.55
CA LEU A 138 23.29 -15.84 -10.66
C LEU A 138 23.01 -17.27 -10.17
N ILE A 139 21.75 -17.53 -9.76
CA ILE A 139 21.30 -18.84 -9.30
C ILE A 139 21.35 -19.87 -10.45
N LEU A 140 20.84 -19.53 -11.64
CA LEU A 140 20.88 -20.41 -12.80
C LEU A 140 22.31 -20.74 -13.25
N ASP A 141 23.23 -19.78 -13.22
CA ASP A 141 24.62 -20.00 -13.63
C ASP A 141 25.39 -20.86 -12.62
N LYS A 142 25.19 -20.65 -11.30
CA LYS A 142 25.69 -21.56 -10.27
C LYS A 142 25.12 -22.97 -10.42
N GLN A 143 23.83 -23.12 -10.74
CA GLN A 143 23.22 -24.42 -11.00
C GLN A 143 23.83 -25.14 -12.23
N LYS A 144 24.24 -24.41 -13.27
CA LYS A 144 24.96 -24.98 -14.43
C LYS A 144 26.38 -25.39 -14.05
N GLU A 145 27.10 -24.55 -13.32
CA GLU A 145 28.47 -24.82 -12.86
C GLU A 145 28.54 -26.10 -12.01
N ILE A 146 27.65 -26.22 -11.01
CA ILE A 146 27.57 -27.41 -10.16
C ILE A 146 27.22 -28.65 -10.99
N GLN A 147 26.30 -28.54 -11.96
CA GLN A 147 25.95 -29.66 -12.85
C GLN A 147 27.14 -30.12 -13.69
N SER A 148 27.91 -29.18 -14.24
CA SER A 148 29.10 -29.47 -15.04
C SER A 148 30.12 -30.26 -14.22
N ILE A 149 30.42 -29.79 -13.00
CA ILE A 149 31.33 -30.48 -12.07
C ILE A 149 30.81 -31.88 -11.70
N LEU A 150 29.53 -32.00 -11.34
CA LEU A 150 28.94 -33.29 -10.93
C LEU A 150 28.72 -34.28 -12.09
N ASN A 151 28.70 -33.83 -13.34
CA ASN A 151 28.54 -34.70 -14.51
C ASN A 151 29.87 -35.26 -15.06
N LYS A 152 31.00 -34.62 -14.76
CA LYS A 152 32.33 -35.04 -15.20
C LYS A 152 32.66 -36.48 -14.80
N GLU A 153 33.24 -37.25 -15.73
CA GLU A 153 33.82 -38.57 -15.44
C GLU A 153 35.19 -38.43 -14.75
N GLY A 154 35.47 -39.27 -13.75
CA GLY A 154 36.72 -39.20 -12.98
C GLY A 154 36.86 -37.93 -12.12
N ILE A 155 35.82 -37.59 -11.36
CA ILE A 155 35.80 -36.39 -10.49
C ILE A 155 36.88 -36.48 -9.39
N THR A 156 37.58 -35.36 -9.16
CA THR A 156 38.59 -35.25 -8.09
C THR A 156 37.98 -34.79 -6.75
N SER A 157 38.68 -35.04 -5.64
CA SER A 157 38.26 -34.59 -4.30
C SER A 157 38.09 -33.06 -4.22
N ASP A 158 38.96 -32.30 -4.89
CA ASP A 158 38.93 -30.83 -4.89
C ASP A 158 37.74 -30.28 -5.68
N GLU A 159 37.41 -30.91 -6.81
CA GLU A 159 36.21 -30.61 -7.60
C GLU A 159 34.93 -30.89 -6.81
N LEU A 160 34.88 -32.03 -6.11
CA LEU A 160 33.78 -32.37 -5.21
C LEU A 160 33.63 -31.35 -4.06
N GLN A 161 34.75 -30.91 -3.47
CA GLN A 161 34.75 -29.87 -2.43
C GLN A 161 34.36 -28.48 -2.98
N ARG A 162 34.67 -28.18 -4.25
CA ARG A 162 34.18 -26.98 -4.95
C ARG A 162 32.66 -27.07 -5.17
N ALA A 163 32.14 -28.19 -5.67
CA ALA A 163 30.71 -28.40 -5.85
C ALA A 163 29.94 -28.23 -4.53
N LYS A 164 30.45 -28.79 -3.42
CA LYS A 164 29.87 -28.60 -2.08
C LYS A 164 29.86 -27.13 -1.64
N ARG A 165 30.93 -26.37 -1.86
CA ARG A 165 30.99 -24.93 -1.57
C ARG A 165 30.00 -24.12 -2.43
N LEU A 166 29.86 -24.47 -3.70
CA LEU A 166 28.90 -23.84 -4.61
C LEU A 166 27.45 -24.14 -4.21
N ILE A 167 27.13 -25.36 -3.74
CA ILE A 167 25.79 -25.71 -3.24
C ILE A 167 25.43 -24.89 -1.99
N VAL A 168 26.36 -24.73 -1.03
CA VAL A 168 26.14 -23.87 0.16
C VAL A 168 25.94 -22.40 -0.24
N SER A 169 26.68 -21.90 -1.23
CA SER A 169 26.45 -20.56 -1.77
C SER A 169 25.10 -20.46 -2.48
N LEU A 170 24.71 -21.45 -3.28
CA LEU A 170 23.42 -21.50 -3.98
C LEU A 170 22.23 -21.51 -2.99
N GLN A 171 22.33 -22.27 -1.90
CA GLN A 171 21.35 -22.24 -0.80
C GLN A 171 21.25 -20.85 -0.15
N THR A 172 22.38 -20.15 -0.01
CA THR A 172 22.41 -18.79 0.54
C THR A 172 21.75 -17.78 -0.40
N ASP A 173 22.04 -17.85 -1.71
CA ASP A 173 21.41 -17.00 -2.73
C ASP A 173 19.90 -17.23 -2.78
N ILE A 174 19.43 -18.49 -2.77
CA ILE A 174 17.99 -18.82 -2.80
C ILE A 174 17.28 -18.34 -1.53
N LYS A 175 17.95 -18.37 -0.37
CA LYS A 175 17.42 -17.78 0.87
C LYS A 175 17.30 -16.26 0.78
N GLN A 176 18.25 -15.58 0.14
CA GLN A 176 18.17 -14.14 -0.12
C GLN A 176 17.04 -13.81 -1.12
N TYR A 177 16.92 -14.60 -2.18
CA TYR A 177 15.88 -14.48 -3.20
C TYR A 177 14.47 -14.61 -2.62
N LYS A 178 14.23 -15.63 -1.78
CA LYS A 178 12.97 -15.78 -1.05
C LYS A 178 12.66 -14.56 -0.18
N LYS A 179 13.65 -14.07 0.59
CA LYS A 179 13.50 -12.89 1.44
C LYS A 179 13.13 -11.63 0.63
N GLU A 180 13.71 -11.46 -0.56
CA GLU A 180 13.39 -10.33 -1.43
C GLU A 180 12.00 -10.45 -2.05
N ILE A 181 11.55 -11.67 -2.41
CA ILE A 181 10.16 -11.92 -2.81
C ILE A 181 9.18 -11.56 -1.70
N ASP A 182 9.44 -12.00 -0.47
CA ASP A 182 8.56 -11.71 0.67
C ASP A 182 8.48 -10.21 0.93
N ARG A 183 9.63 -9.50 0.93
CA ARG A 183 9.69 -8.04 1.02
C ARG A 183 8.90 -7.35 -0.10
N LEU A 184 9.13 -7.71 -1.35
CA LEU A 184 8.46 -7.09 -2.50
C LEU A 184 6.95 -7.37 -2.48
N LYS A 185 6.52 -8.51 -1.94
CA LYS A 185 5.11 -8.84 -1.74
C LYS A 185 4.47 -7.99 -0.63
N GLU A 186 5.13 -7.84 0.52
CA GLU A 186 4.68 -6.93 1.59
C GLU A 186 4.59 -5.48 1.11
N GLU A 187 5.60 -5.01 0.37
CA GLU A 187 5.64 -3.67 -0.19
C GLU A 187 4.53 -3.45 -1.22
N ASN A 188 4.27 -4.44 -2.09
CA ASN A 188 3.16 -4.39 -3.06
C ASN A 188 1.78 -4.34 -2.38
N VAL A 189 1.54 -5.16 -1.35
CA VAL A 189 0.30 -5.08 -0.53
C VAL A 189 0.17 -3.71 0.13
N LYS A 190 1.24 -3.18 0.71
CA LYS A 190 1.26 -1.85 1.35
C LYS A 190 0.99 -0.72 0.35
N LEU A 191 1.57 -0.79 -0.86
CA LEU A 191 1.35 0.18 -1.94
C LEU A 191 -0.07 0.07 -2.50
N THR A 192 -0.60 -1.14 -2.68
CA THR A 192 -1.98 -1.37 -3.11
C THR A 192 -2.97 -0.77 -2.10
N ASN A 193 -2.82 -1.07 -0.81
CA ASN A 193 -3.68 -0.54 0.25
C ASN A 193 -3.60 1.00 0.35
N LYS A 194 -2.40 1.58 0.20
CA LYS A 194 -2.25 3.05 0.11
C LYS A 194 -2.97 3.63 -1.10
N ASN A 195 -2.85 2.99 -2.26
CA ASN A 195 -3.47 3.48 -3.48
C ASN A 195 -5.01 3.39 -3.43
N THR A 196 -5.57 2.32 -2.85
CA THR A 196 -7.03 2.21 -2.64
C THR A 196 -7.56 3.26 -1.66
N VAL A 197 -6.84 3.52 -0.56
CA VAL A 197 -7.20 4.58 0.39
C VAL A 197 -7.13 5.95 -0.27
N LEU A 198 -6.00 6.31 -0.90
CA LEU A 198 -5.84 7.60 -1.59
C LEU A 198 -6.84 7.79 -2.74
N THR A 199 -7.23 6.73 -3.45
CA THR A 199 -8.28 6.81 -4.47
C THR A 199 -9.63 7.13 -3.85
N SER A 200 -9.98 6.47 -2.73
CA SER A 200 -11.24 6.70 -2.01
C SER A 200 -11.31 8.08 -1.36
N GLU A 201 -10.20 8.56 -0.77
CA GLU A 201 -10.08 9.91 -0.21
C GLU A 201 -10.23 10.97 -1.31
N ASN A 202 -9.56 10.82 -2.46
CA ASN A 202 -9.69 11.73 -3.58
C ASN A 202 -11.12 11.76 -4.17
N SER A 203 -11.79 10.61 -4.29
CA SER A 203 -13.18 10.58 -4.76
C SER A 203 -14.12 11.30 -3.78
N ASN A 204 -13.94 11.08 -2.48
CA ASN A 204 -14.75 11.71 -1.44
C ASN A 204 -14.52 13.23 -1.39
N LEU A 205 -13.26 13.68 -1.44
CA LEU A 205 -12.89 15.10 -1.49
C LEU A 205 -13.43 15.80 -2.76
N SER A 206 -13.42 15.12 -3.90
CA SER A 206 -13.99 15.64 -5.15
C SER A 206 -15.52 15.81 -5.07
N GLU A 207 -16.22 14.85 -4.45
CA GLU A 207 -17.66 14.93 -4.21
C GLU A 207 -18.02 16.03 -3.20
N GLN A 208 -17.32 16.10 -2.06
CA GLN A 208 -17.48 17.19 -1.09
C GLN A 208 -17.27 18.55 -1.73
N LYS A 209 -16.20 18.71 -2.53
CA LYS A 209 -15.91 19.94 -3.26
C LYS A 209 -17.07 20.33 -4.19
N LYS A 210 -17.56 19.40 -5.00
CA LYS A 210 -18.68 19.66 -5.92
C LYS A 210 -19.95 20.11 -5.17
N ASN A 211 -20.26 19.47 -4.04
CA ASN A 211 -21.42 19.83 -3.22
C ASN A 211 -21.27 21.23 -2.60
N VAL A 212 -20.07 21.58 -2.11
CA VAL A 212 -19.76 22.93 -1.61
C VAL A 212 -19.84 23.98 -2.72
N GLU A 213 -19.37 23.67 -3.93
CA GLU A 213 -19.42 24.58 -5.08
C GLU A 213 -20.87 24.81 -5.55
N SER A 214 -21.73 23.78 -5.58
CA SER A 214 -23.18 23.93 -5.88
C SER A 214 -23.87 24.80 -4.85
N ASN A 215 -23.75 24.44 -3.56
CA ASN A 215 -24.38 25.18 -2.47
C ASN A 215 -23.93 26.65 -2.43
N LEU A 216 -22.65 26.94 -2.70
CA LEU A 216 -22.13 28.30 -2.77
C LEU A 216 -22.65 29.08 -3.99
N SER A 217 -22.90 28.41 -5.11
CA SER A 217 -23.51 29.02 -6.29
C SER A 217 -24.97 29.38 -6.02
N GLU A 218 -25.74 28.43 -5.48
CA GLU A 218 -27.15 28.61 -5.11
C GLU A 218 -27.31 29.72 -4.05
N GLU A 219 -26.48 29.74 -3.00
CA GLU A 219 -26.48 30.79 -1.98
C GLU A 219 -26.11 32.18 -2.54
N LYS A 220 -25.22 32.25 -3.53
CA LYS A 220 -24.90 33.51 -4.21
C LYS A 220 -26.06 33.99 -5.06
N GLU A 221 -26.69 33.10 -5.81
CA GLU A 221 -27.87 33.41 -6.64
C GLU A 221 -29.05 33.87 -5.76
N ASN A 222 -29.40 33.10 -4.73
CA ASN A 222 -30.45 33.44 -3.77
C ASN A 222 -30.20 34.82 -3.12
N ARG A 223 -28.96 35.10 -2.71
CA ARG A 223 -28.57 36.40 -2.15
C ARG A 223 -28.64 37.52 -3.16
N GLN A 224 -28.20 37.30 -4.41
CA GLN A 224 -28.26 38.29 -5.47
C GLN A 224 -29.71 38.62 -5.86
N ASN A 225 -30.59 37.60 -5.90
CA ASN A 225 -32.02 37.76 -6.12
C ASN A 225 -32.66 38.55 -4.97
N LEU A 226 -32.41 38.18 -3.71
CA LEU A 226 -32.90 38.92 -2.54
C LEU A 226 -32.44 40.39 -2.55
N ILE A 227 -31.19 40.67 -2.94
CA ILE A 227 -30.67 42.04 -3.10
C ILE A 227 -31.40 42.77 -4.25
N LYS A 228 -31.58 42.15 -5.42
CA LYS A 228 -32.30 42.75 -6.55
C LYS A 228 -33.74 43.10 -6.15
N GLU A 229 -34.43 42.20 -5.48
CA GLU A 229 -35.84 42.36 -5.08
C GLU A 229 -36.03 43.38 -3.97
N THR A 230 -35.13 43.40 -2.97
CA THR A 230 -35.11 44.42 -1.92
C THR A 230 -34.85 45.79 -2.53
N ASN A 231 -33.82 45.93 -3.36
CA ASN A 231 -33.45 47.20 -3.98
C ASN A 231 -34.49 47.70 -4.99
N SER A 232 -35.24 46.82 -5.65
CA SER A 232 -36.34 47.15 -6.57
C SER A 232 -37.70 47.30 -5.89
N THR A 233 -37.78 47.16 -4.56
CA THR A 233 -39.00 47.45 -3.80
C THR A 233 -39.32 48.95 -3.90
N LEU A 234 -40.59 49.29 -4.13
CA LEU A 234 -40.98 50.68 -4.39
C LEU A 234 -41.20 51.45 -3.09
N SER A 235 -40.80 52.73 -3.07
CA SER A 235 -41.14 53.69 -2.01
C SER A 235 -42.38 54.49 -2.41
N ILE A 236 -43.13 54.96 -1.41
CA ILE A 236 -44.34 55.75 -1.58
C ILE A 236 -44.19 57.11 -0.89
N SER A 237 -44.47 58.19 -1.62
CA SER A 237 -44.55 59.55 -1.11
C SER A 237 -45.91 60.19 -1.38
N ASN A 238 -46.14 61.40 -0.83
CA ASN A 238 -47.37 62.19 -0.98
C ASN A 238 -48.68 61.43 -0.70
N TYR A 239 -48.64 60.46 0.21
CA TYR A 239 -49.76 59.57 0.48
C TYR A 239 -50.90 60.33 1.19
N LYS A 240 -52.01 60.56 0.48
CA LYS A 240 -53.23 61.21 0.97
C LYS A 240 -54.43 60.25 0.86
N ILE A 241 -55.21 60.15 1.94
CA ILE A 241 -56.54 59.52 1.94
C ILE A 241 -57.57 60.64 2.14
N THR A 242 -58.65 60.65 1.34
CA THR A 242 -59.61 61.75 1.30
C THR A 242 -61.05 61.24 1.20
N GLY A 243 -61.90 61.59 2.17
CA GLY A 243 -63.35 61.39 2.04
C GLY A 243 -63.97 62.43 1.12
N LEU A 244 -64.74 61.99 0.11
CA LEU A 244 -65.34 62.86 -0.90
C LEU A 244 -66.87 62.74 -0.89
N ARG A 245 -67.54 63.89 -1.01
CA ARG A 245 -68.96 64.01 -1.31
C ARG A 245 -69.16 64.39 -2.76
N VAL A 246 -69.98 63.65 -3.49
CA VAL A 246 -70.47 64.01 -4.82
C VAL A 246 -71.76 64.81 -4.65
N LYS A 247 -71.74 66.09 -5.05
CA LYS A 247 -72.98 66.90 -5.09
C LYS A 247 -73.89 66.45 -6.24
N SER A 248 -75.17 66.80 -6.17
CA SER A 248 -76.13 66.62 -7.28
C SER A 248 -75.66 67.26 -8.60
N SER A 249 -74.78 68.26 -8.55
CA SER A 249 -74.12 68.87 -9.71
C SER A 249 -72.88 68.09 -10.22
N GLY A 250 -72.66 66.86 -9.78
CA GLY A 250 -71.45 66.06 -10.06
C GLY A 250 -70.16 66.53 -9.39
N LYS A 251 -70.15 67.68 -8.70
CA LYS A 251 -68.94 68.25 -8.09
C LYS A 251 -68.54 67.50 -6.83
N GLU A 252 -67.32 66.95 -6.83
CA GLU A 252 -66.66 66.37 -5.67
C GLU A 252 -66.22 67.46 -4.67
N VAL A 253 -66.42 67.23 -3.37
CA VAL A 253 -65.98 68.10 -2.27
C VAL A 253 -65.46 67.26 -1.11
N GLU A 254 -64.28 67.61 -0.57
CA GLU A 254 -63.71 66.92 0.60
C GLU A 254 -64.61 67.08 1.83
N THR A 255 -64.87 65.98 2.54
CA THR A 255 -65.62 65.97 3.79
C THR A 255 -65.12 64.86 4.71
N THR A 256 -64.98 65.18 6.00
CA THR A 256 -64.68 64.19 7.05
C THR A 256 -65.93 63.62 7.72
N ARG A 257 -67.14 64.14 7.40
CA ARG A 257 -68.39 63.66 7.99
C ARG A 257 -68.82 62.34 7.32
N ALA A 258 -68.77 61.24 8.07
CA ALA A 258 -69.07 59.87 7.64
C ALA A 258 -70.36 59.78 6.80
N ARG A 259 -71.50 60.21 7.37
CA ARG A 259 -72.84 60.24 6.75
C ARG A 259 -72.97 61.10 5.47
N ARG A 260 -71.91 61.75 5.00
CA ARG A 260 -71.90 62.61 3.82
C ARG A 260 -70.87 62.21 2.78
N ILE A 261 -70.06 61.19 3.07
CA ILE A 261 -69.05 60.64 2.15
C ILE A 261 -69.76 59.66 1.23
N ASP A 262 -69.57 59.85 -0.06
CA ASP A 262 -70.08 58.95 -1.09
C ASP A 262 -68.94 58.06 -1.64
N LYS A 263 -67.66 58.48 -1.47
CA LYS A 263 -66.46 57.67 -1.77
C LYS A 263 -65.21 58.13 -1.03
N VAL A 264 -64.24 57.24 -0.83
CA VAL A 264 -62.92 57.57 -0.28
C VAL A 264 -61.86 57.43 -1.38
N ARG A 265 -61.22 58.55 -1.74
CA ARG A 265 -60.09 58.57 -2.68
C ARG A 265 -58.79 58.33 -1.93
N VAL A 266 -58.04 57.35 -2.41
CA VAL A 266 -56.69 57.02 -1.93
C VAL A 266 -55.73 57.42 -3.05
N SER A 267 -54.78 58.33 -2.78
CA SER A 267 -53.81 58.80 -3.77
C SER A 267 -52.42 58.92 -3.20
N PHE A 268 -51.41 58.51 -3.97
CA PHE A 268 -50.01 58.53 -3.57
C PHE A 268 -49.10 58.53 -4.80
N ASP A 269 -47.84 58.90 -4.63
CA ASP A 269 -46.83 58.83 -5.68
C ASP A 269 -45.88 57.67 -5.40
N LEU A 270 -45.64 56.82 -6.41
CA LEU A 270 -44.55 55.85 -6.39
C LEU A 270 -43.25 56.59 -6.73
N ASP A 271 -42.29 56.57 -5.81
CA ASP A 271 -41.02 57.27 -5.97
C ASP A 271 -40.18 56.65 -7.10
N LYS A 272 -39.27 57.44 -7.68
CA LYS A 272 -38.28 56.95 -8.64
C LYS A 272 -37.32 55.95 -7.97
N ASN A 273 -37.09 54.81 -8.62
CA ASN A 273 -36.18 53.78 -8.14
C ASN A 273 -35.47 53.15 -9.35
N LEU A 274 -34.21 53.54 -9.58
CA LEU A 274 -33.41 53.08 -10.72
C LEU A 274 -33.12 51.57 -10.69
N ASN A 275 -33.27 50.90 -9.54
CA ASN A 275 -33.10 49.45 -9.42
C ASN A 275 -34.38 48.68 -9.79
N ALA A 276 -35.53 49.38 -9.89
CA ALA A 276 -36.78 48.80 -10.36
C ALA A 276 -36.90 48.96 -11.88
N GLU A 277 -37.47 47.94 -12.52
CA GLU A 277 -37.74 47.95 -13.97
C GLU A 277 -39.06 48.70 -14.27
N SER A 278 -39.09 49.45 -15.37
CA SER A 278 -40.27 50.21 -15.81
C SER A 278 -41.28 49.30 -16.51
N GLU A 279 -42.27 48.83 -15.76
CA GLU A 279 -43.29 47.89 -16.23
C GLU A 279 -44.58 48.02 -15.40
N ASN A 280 -45.59 47.21 -15.70
CA ASN A 280 -46.79 47.10 -14.87
C ASN A 280 -46.46 46.36 -13.56
N LYS A 281 -46.49 47.09 -12.44
CA LYS A 281 -46.27 46.56 -11.09
C LYS A 281 -47.61 46.34 -10.38
N GLU A 282 -47.74 45.23 -9.66
CA GLU A 282 -48.89 44.96 -8.79
C GLU A 282 -48.65 45.57 -7.39
N LEU A 283 -49.67 46.23 -6.83
CA LEU A 283 -49.71 46.71 -5.46
C LEU A 283 -50.88 46.04 -4.72
N PHE A 284 -50.61 45.50 -3.53
CA PHE A 284 -51.63 44.88 -2.68
C PHE A 284 -52.07 45.88 -1.62
N VAL A 285 -53.34 46.30 -1.67
CA VAL A 285 -53.90 47.28 -0.75
C VAL A 285 -54.75 46.57 0.29
N THR A 286 -54.47 46.82 1.57
CA THR A 286 -55.27 46.29 2.69
C THR A 286 -55.91 47.44 3.45
N ILE A 287 -57.25 47.48 3.42
CA ILE A 287 -58.05 48.51 4.09
C ILE A 287 -58.64 47.90 5.36
N PHE A 288 -58.25 48.41 6.52
CA PHE A 288 -58.86 48.08 7.80
C PHE A 288 -59.96 49.09 8.11
N LYS A 289 -61.17 48.57 8.37
CA LYS A 289 -62.33 49.32 8.85
C LYS A 289 -62.21 49.66 10.35
N PRO A 290 -63.06 50.55 10.90
CA PRO A 290 -63.10 50.87 12.33
C PRO A 290 -63.38 49.68 13.27
N ASN A 291 -63.98 48.60 12.78
CA ASN A 291 -64.21 47.36 13.53
C ASN A 291 -63.02 46.37 13.46
N GLY A 292 -61.91 46.75 12.81
CA GLY A 292 -60.72 45.91 12.62
C GLY A 292 -60.80 44.92 11.46
N GLU A 293 -61.97 44.75 10.83
CA GLU A 293 -62.12 43.87 9.67
C GLU A 293 -61.50 44.47 8.40
N ILE A 294 -61.12 43.60 7.48
CA ILE A 294 -60.63 44.00 6.15
C ILE A 294 -61.81 44.37 5.24
N GLY A 295 -61.67 45.49 4.53
CA GLY A 295 -62.60 45.94 3.50
C GLY A 295 -62.62 44.97 2.33
N LYS A 296 -63.80 44.45 2.00
CA LYS A 296 -64.08 43.73 0.75
C LYS A 296 -65.23 44.48 0.08
N PHE A 297 -65.07 44.88 -1.18
CA PHE A 297 -66.00 45.76 -1.89
C PHE A 297 -66.16 45.33 -3.35
N LYS A 298 -67.24 45.81 -3.99
CA LYS A 298 -67.64 45.39 -5.32
C LYS A 298 -66.62 45.87 -6.37
N GLY A 299 -66.15 44.95 -7.21
CA GLY A 299 -65.13 45.22 -8.22
C GLY A 299 -63.68 45.16 -7.72
N ALA A 300 -63.45 45.00 -6.42
CA ALA A 300 -62.12 44.74 -5.87
C ALA A 300 -61.68 43.29 -6.15
N ASN A 301 -60.40 43.10 -6.43
CA ASN A 301 -59.80 41.78 -6.54
C ASN A 301 -59.20 41.36 -5.19
N SER A 302 -60.02 41.12 -4.16
CA SER A 302 -59.54 40.74 -2.82
C SER A 302 -58.93 39.34 -2.79
N GLY A 303 -57.88 39.12 -1.99
CA GLY A 303 -57.24 37.80 -1.87
C GLY A 303 -56.28 37.71 -0.68
N GLN A 304 -55.38 36.72 -0.72
CA GLN A 304 -54.30 36.56 0.25
C GLN A 304 -52.94 36.58 -0.46
N THR A 305 -51.92 37.13 0.21
CA THR A 305 -50.54 37.15 -0.29
C THR A 305 -49.55 36.93 0.87
N ASN A 306 -48.38 36.38 0.56
CA ASN A 306 -47.35 36.09 1.55
C ASN A 306 -46.32 37.22 1.60
N LEU A 307 -46.07 37.76 2.79
CA LEU A 307 -44.98 38.68 3.04
C LEU A 307 -43.66 37.93 3.17
N ARG A 308 -42.54 38.61 2.90
CA ARG A 308 -41.18 38.02 3.07
C ARG A 308 -40.81 37.73 4.52
N SER A 309 -41.56 38.28 5.48
CA SER A 309 -41.47 37.90 6.89
C SER A 309 -42.07 36.52 7.21
N GLY A 310 -42.65 35.83 6.22
CA GLY A 310 -43.36 34.55 6.39
C GLY A 310 -44.81 34.71 6.85
N ALA A 311 -45.29 35.94 7.06
CA ALA A 311 -46.69 36.20 7.41
C ALA A 311 -47.58 36.26 6.16
N THR A 312 -48.66 35.48 6.14
CA THR A 312 -49.75 35.67 5.16
C THR A 312 -50.63 36.84 5.58
N ILE A 313 -50.95 37.73 4.65
CA ILE A 313 -51.93 38.80 4.83
C ILE A 313 -53.10 38.63 3.86
N GLU A 314 -54.32 38.98 4.28
CA GLU A 314 -55.38 39.25 3.31
C GLU A 314 -55.27 40.70 2.84
N TYR A 315 -55.60 40.93 1.58
CA TYR A 315 -55.64 42.25 0.98
C TYR A 315 -57.02 42.53 0.38
N SER A 316 -57.44 43.79 0.47
CA SER A 316 -58.73 44.29 0.01
C SER A 316 -58.82 44.36 -1.51
N ASP A 317 -57.75 44.81 -2.16
CA ASP A 317 -57.71 44.99 -3.61
C ASP A 317 -56.29 44.87 -4.17
N ARG A 318 -56.18 44.53 -5.46
CA ARG A 318 -54.91 44.46 -6.21
C ARG A 318 -54.91 45.53 -7.30
N VAL A 319 -54.07 46.54 -7.12
CA VAL A 319 -53.96 47.70 -8.03
C VAL A 319 -52.75 47.51 -8.94
N ASN A 320 -52.99 47.41 -10.25
CA ASN A 320 -51.92 47.31 -11.24
C ASN A 320 -51.57 48.72 -11.77
N VAL A 321 -50.28 49.06 -11.73
CA VAL A 321 -49.77 50.40 -12.04
C VAL A 321 -48.66 50.31 -13.08
N ASN A 322 -48.79 51.05 -14.18
CA ASN A 322 -47.68 51.25 -15.11
C ASN A 322 -46.62 52.14 -14.45
N TYR A 323 -45.53 51.53 -14.00
CA TYR A 323 -44.47 52.19 -13.23
C TYR A 323 -43.34 52.69 -14.14
N ASN A 324 -42.91 53.93 -13.96
CA ASN A 324 -41.73 54.48 -14.60
C ASN A 324 -40.63 54.72 -13.56
N ASN A 325 -39.49 54.06 -13.74
CA ASN A 325 -38.37 54.07 -12.79
C ASN A 325 -37.58 55.39 -12.74
N MET A 326 -37.69 56.24 -13.76
CA MET A 326 -37.04 57.56 -13.81
C MET A 326 -37.93 58.68 -13.26
N SER A 327 -39.22 58.69 -13.61
CA SER A 327 -40.17 59.75 -13.21
C SER A 327 -40.99 59.42 -11.97
N GLY A 328 -41.05 58.15 -11.56
CA GLY A 328 -42.12 57.67 -10.69
C GLY A 328 -43.47 57.59 -11.42
N SER A 329 -44.51 57.16 -10.69
CA SER A 329 -45.89 57.10 -11.19
C SER A 329 -46.88 57.49 -10.09
N ARG A 330 -47.83 58.38 -10.40
CA ARG A 330 -48.93 58.73 -9.49
C ARG A 330 -50.04 57.69 -9.55
N VAL A 331 -50.46 57.21 -8.39
CA VAL A 331 -51.56 56.24 -8.24
C VAL A 331 -52.73 56.93 -7.54
N SER A 332 -53.94 56.71 -8.04
CA SER A 332 -55.16 57.14 -7.38
C SER A 332 -56.29 56.16 -7.67
N PHE A 333 -56.97 55.69 -6.63
CA PHE A 333 -58.17 54.87 -6.75
C PHE A 333 -59.26 55.36 -5.79
N ASP A 334 -60.51 55.12 -6.17
CA ASP A 334 -61.69 55.51 -5.42
C ASP A 334 -62.35 54.26 -4.82
N TRP A 335 -62.37 54.15 -3.50
CA TRP A 335 -63.20 53.18 -2.81
C TRP A 335 -64.64 53.71 -2.77
N VAL A 336 -65.55 52.96 -3.41
CA VAL A 336 -66.98 53.23 -3.54
C VAL A 336 -67.81 52.10 -2.92
N ASP A 337 -69.15 52.23 -2.95
CA ASP A 337 -70.12 51.19 -2.55
C ASP A 337 -69.98 50.70 -1.09
N TYR A 338 -69.80 51.62 -0.14
CA TYR A 338 -69.77 51.34 1.30
C TYR A 338 -70.36 52.51 2.10
N ASP A 339 -71.07 52.24 3.20
CA ASP A 339 -71.75 53.28 4.01
C ASP A 339 -70.82 54.09 4.93
N PHE A 340 -69.50 53.92 4.79
CA PHE A 340 -68.43 54.58 5.55
C PHE A 340 -68.78 54.95 7.01
N PRO A 341 -69.02 53.97 7.90
CA PRO A 341 -69.26 54.22 9.32
C PRO A 341 -68.24 55.15 9.98
N LYS A 342 -68.66 55.84 11.05
CA LYS A 342 -67.76 56.68 11.84
C LYS A 342 -66.65 55.85 12.46
N GLY A 343 -65.44 56.40 12.49
CA GLY A 343 -64.29 55.78 13.12
C GLY A 343 -63.01 55.93 12.29
N GLU A 344 -62.00 55.13 12.66
CA GLU A 344 -60.68 55.15 12.06
C GLU A 344 -60.54 54.08 10.98
N TYR A 345 -59.98 54.46 9.82
CA TYR A 345 -59.64 53.56 8.72
C TYR A 345 -58.14 53.59 8.51
N ARG A 346 -57.47 52.44 8.59
CA ARG A 346 -56.05 52.28 8.26
C ARG A 346 -55.93 51.64 6.88
N ILE A 347 -55.11 52.22 6.01
CA ILE A 347 -54.84 51.67 4.68
C ILE A 347 -53.34 51.39 4.57
N ASP A 348 -53.02 50.11 4.46
CA ASP A 348 -51.68 49.57 4.29
C ASP A 348 -51.48 49.16 2.82
N ILE A 349 -50.32 49.51 2.25
CA ILE A 349 -49.95 49.17 0.86
C ILE A 349 -48.71 48.29 0.90
N TYR A 350 -48.75 47.19 0.16
CA TYR A 350 -47.68 46.19 0.09
C TYR A 350 -47.22 45.96 -1.35
N GLN A 351 -45.92 45.79 -1.54
CA GLN A 351 -45.26 45.54 -2.83
C GLN A 351 -44.01 44.68 -2.58
N ASN A 352 -43.70 43.74 -3.48
CA ASN A 352 -42.62 42.73 -3.33
C ASN A 352 -42.64 41.91 -2.01
N GLY A 353 -43.77 41.86 -1.30
CA GLY A 353 -43.90 41.22 0.02
C GLY A 353 -43.39 42.07 1.20
N TYR A 354 -43.18 43.37 1.00
CA TYR A 354 -42.89 44.39 2.01
C TYR A 354 -44.07 45.36 2.18
N LYS A 355 -44.25 45.94 3.36
CA LYS A 355 -45.13 47.09 3.57
C LYS A 355 -44.40 48.35 3.09
N VAL A 356 -44.95 49.02 2.08
CA VAL A 356 -44.34 50.19 1.41
C VAL A 356 -45.04 51.51 1.75
N GLY A 357 -46.26 51.44 2.31
CA GLY A 357 -46.97 52.61 2.81
C GLY A 357 -48.02 52.23 3.85
N GLN A 358 -48.27 53.14 4.80
CA GLN A 358 -49.36 53.06 5.77
C GLN A 358 -49.85 54.47 6.06
N ASN A 359 -51.17 54.68 5.99
CA ASN A 359 -51.79 55.95 6.38
C ASN A 359 -53.19 55.69 6.96
N VAL A 360 -53.73 56.67 7.68
CA VAL A 360 -54.94 56.55 8.50
C VAL A 360 -55.84 57.76 8.26
N ILE A 361 -57.15 57.53 8.15
CA ILE A 361 -58.17 58.59 8.10
C ILE A 361 -59.27 58.35 9.14
N THR A 362 -59.67 59.40 9.86
CA THR A 362 -60.79 59.35 10.81
C THR A 362 -62.03 60.03 10.24
N LEU A 363 -63.13 59.27 10.13
CA LEU A 363 -64.42 59.76 9.66
C LEU A 363 -65.35 60.04 10.86
N LYS A 364 -65.97 61.23 10.88
CA LYS A 364 -66.66 61.84 12.04
C LYS A 364 -68.18 61.92 11.91
#